data_AF-A0A965YUL4-F1
#
_entry.id   AF-A0A965YUL4-F1
#
_cell.length_a   1.000
_cell.length_b   1.000
_cell.length_c   1.000
_cell.angle_alpha   90.00
_cell.angle_beta   90.00
_cell.angle_gamma   90.00
#
_symmetry.space_group_name_H-M   'P 1'
#
loop_
_entity.id
_entity.type
_entity.pdbx_description
1 polymer ?
#
loop_
_entity_poly.entity_id
_entity_poly.type
_entity_poly.pdbx_seq_one_letter_code
_entity_poly.pdbx_strand_id
1 'polypeptide(L)'
;MFSMKRRTFIALSATSPLLLSLDTQAKEIPKDAWEIIANVQEVLLPKTEHMPSSQDVNALFYLVSNSSSEYFDANDLDLLIKGAFVFHQKFPDFLEKDTESKNKILESATEDDDLEKWLSRLIYYTIEAMFSDPIYGGNTHELGWTSTLHTTGNPRPMKKYGRKI
;
A
#
# COMPACT_ATOMS: atom_id res chain seq x y z
N MET A 1 -24.79 1.05 -52.11
CA MET A 1 -24.84 1.96 -50.95
C MET A 1 -26.11 1.63 -50.16
N PHE A 2 -26.03 0.79 -49.13
CA PHE A 2 -27.21 0.36 -48.37
C PHE A 2 -27.57 1.44 -47.33
N SER A 3 -28.72 2.09 -47.50
CA SER A 3 -29.27 3.04 -46.53
C SER A 3 -30.00 2.27 -45.43
N MET A 4 -29.39 2.19 -44.24
CA MET A 4 -30.05 1.62 -43.06
C MET A 4 -31.16 2.56 -42.58
N LYS A 5 -32.36 2.01 -42.40
CA LYS A 5 -33.49 2.77 -41.84
C LYS A 5 -33.22 3.04 -40.35
N ARG A 6 -33.50 4.28 -39.91
CA ARG A 6 -33.30 4.77 -38.53
C ARG A 6 -33.91 3.87 -37.45
N ARG A 7 -35.00 3.14 -37.79
CA ARG A 7 -35.68 2.18 -36.90
C ARG A 7 -34.85 0.90 -36.68
N THR A 8 -34.12 0.47 -37.70
CA THR A 8 -33.22 -0.70 -37.65
C THR A 8 -31.98 -0.39 -36.80
N PHE A 9 -31.49 0.85 -36.84
CA PHE A 9 -30.40 1.31 -35.98
C PHE A 9 -30.80 1.32 -34.49
N ILE A 10 -31.98 1.85 -34.16
CA ILE A 10 -32.46 1.88 -32.77
C ILE A 10 -32.72 0.47 -32.22
N ALA A 11 -33.25 -0.43 -33.04
CA ALA A 11 -33.43 -1.83 -32.65
C ALA A 11 -32.08 -2.53 -32.37
N LEU A 12 -31.03 -2.21 -33.13
CA LEU A 12 -29.68 -2.76 -32.90
C LEU A 12 -29.02 -2.23 -31.62
N SER A 13 -29.30 -0.99 -31.23
CA SER A 13 -28.78 -0.42 -29.97
C SER A 13 -29.47 -0.95 -28.71
N ALA A 14 -30.64 -1.57 -28.83
CA ALA A 14 -31.40 -2.08 -27.69
C ALA A 14 -31.03 -3.53 -27.29
N THR A 15 -30.22 -4.22 -28.09
CA THR A 15 -29.88 -5.65 -27.89
C THR A 15 -28.42 -5.91 -27.48
N SER A 16 -27.65 -4.89 -27.11
CA SER A 16 -26.32 -5.10 -26.49
C SER A 16 -26.26 -4.66 -25.03
N PRO A 17 -26.99 -5.30 -24.09
CA PRO A 17 -26.68 -5.19 -22.68
C PRO A 17 -25.88 -6.43 -22.24
N LEU A 18 -24.68 -6.70 -22.77
CA LEU A 18 -23.87 -7.81 -22.24
C LEU A 18 -22.37 -7.82 -22.62
N LEU A 19 -21.67 -6.68 -22.64
CA LEU A 19 -20.19 -6.69 -22.65
C LEU A 19 -19.61 -5.56 -21.76
N LEU A 20 -20.25 -5.31 -20.62
CA LEU A 20 -19.57 -4.73 -19.47
C LEU A 20 -19.57 -5.81 -18.38
N SER A 21 -18.82 -6.89 -18.63
CA SER A 21 -18.22 -7.61 -17.52
C SER A 21 -17.20 -6.65 -16.92
N LEU A 22 -17.66 -5.79 -16.00
CA LEU A 22 -16.78 -5.28 -14.97
C LEU A 22 -16.21 -6.54 -14.32
N ASP A 23 -14.95 -6.84 -14.59
CA ASP A 23 -14.19 -7.84 -13.83
C ASP A 23 -14.07 -7.31 -12.41
N THR A 24 -15.16 -7.39 -11.65
CA THR A 24 -15.15 -7.31 -10.20
C THR A 24 -14.75 -8.69 -9.67
N GLN A 25 -13.61 -9.22 -10.15
CA GLN A 25 -12.89 -10.16 -9.31
C GLN A 25 -12.28 -9.32 -8.20
N ALA A 26 -12.82 -9.46 -6.99
CA ALA A 26 -12.07 -9.08 -5.80
C ALA A 26 -10.76 -9.86 -5.86
N LYS A 27 -9.68 -9.19 -6.27
CA LYS A 27 -8.33 -9.77 -6.33
C LYS A 27 -7.97 -10.10 -4.89
N GLU A 28 -8.07 -11.38 -4.52
CA GLU A 28 -7.64 -11.82 -3.20
C GLU A 28 -6.15 -11.49 -3.07
N ILE A 29 -5.83 -10.63 -2.10
CA ILE A 29 -4.45 -10.25 -1.85
C ILE A 29 -3.76 -11.45 -1.21
N PRO A 30 -2.71 -12.00 -1.83
CA PRO A 30 -2.01 -13.16 -1.28
C PRO A 30 -1.48 -12.85 0.14
N LYS A 31 -1.70 -13.76 1.10
CA LYS A 31 -1.35 -13.53 2.51
C LYS A 31 0.16 -13.30 2.71
N ASP A 32 0.96 -13.97 1.89
CA ASP A 32 2.41 -13.83 1.76
C ASP A 32 2.83 -12.41 1.36
N ALA A 33 2.02 -11.67 0.57
CA ALA A 33 2.36 -10.30 0.19
C ALA A 33 2.46 -9.37 1.40
N TRP A 34 1.53 -9.48 2.35
CA TRP A 34 1.56 -8.66 3.57
C TRP A 34 2.70 -9.04 4.50
N GLU A 35 3.07 -10.32 4.56
CA GLU A 35 4.21 -10.79 5.36
C GLU A 35 5.55 -10.29 4.80
N ILE A 36 5.69 -10.31 3.47
CA ILE A 36 6.85 -9.73 2.77
C ILE A 36 6.92 -8.23 3.03
N ILE A 37 5.81 -7.50 2.84
CA ILE A 37 5.74 -6.06 3.12
C ILE A 37 6.15 -5.77 4.56
N ALA A 38 5.61 -6.47 5.55
CA ALA A 38 5.92 -6.26 6.95
C ALA A 38 7.42 -6.45 7.27
N ASN A 39 8.03 -7.50 6.71
CA ASN A 39 9.46 -7.75 6.90
C ASN A 39 10.32 -6.72 6.18
N VAL A 40 9.96 -6.30 4.98
CA VAL A 40 10.69 -5.25 4.24
C VAL A 40 10.58 -3.91 4.96
N GLN A 41 9.40 -3.53 5.46
CA GLN A 41 9.21 -2.32 6.27
C GLN A 41 10.11 -2.31 7.51
N GLU A 42 10.28 -3.46 8.18
CA GLU A 42 11.13 -3.56 9.37
C GLU A 42 12.61 -3.45 9.05
N VAL A 43 13.05 -3.94 7.89
CA VAL A 43 14.43 -3.77 7.43
C VAL A 43 14.68 -2.30 7.00
N LEU A 44 13.70 -1.67 6.34
CA LEU A 44 13.79 -0.27 5.92
C LEU A 44 13.79 0.72 7.11
N LEU A 45 12.95 0.46 8.12
CA LEU A 45 12.83 1.27 9.33
C LEU A 45 12.95 0.39 10.59
N PRO A 46 14.17 -0.05 10.94
CA PRO A 46 14.42 -0.85 12.12
C PRO A 46 14.40 0.01 13.39
N LYS A 47 14.25 -0.66 14.54
CA LYS A 47 14.36 0.01 15.84
C LYS A 47 15.78 0.56 16.03
N THR A 48 15.88 1.79 16.51
CA THR A 48 17.15 2.38 16.94
C THR A 48 17.04 2.84 18.40
N GLU A 49 18.11 3.43 18.93
CA GLU A 49 18.09 4.02 20.28
C GLU A 49 17.04 5.14 20.43
N HIS A 50 16.77 5.89 19.37
CA HIS A 50 15.93 7.09 19.42
C HIS A 50 14.67 7.01 18.56
N MET A 51 14.67 6.16 17.53
CA MET A 51 13.55 6.01 16.60
C MET A 51 12.85 4.66 16.78
N PRO A 52 11.50 4.65 16.78
CA PRO A 52 10.73 3.42 16.81
C PRO A 52 10.87 2.67 15.48
N SER A 53 10.69 1.35 15.51
CA SER A 53 10.64 0.57 14.27
C SER A 53 9.30 0.70 13.54
N SER A 54 9.26 0.15 12.32
CA SER A 54 8.01 -0.01 11.55
C SER A 54 6.94 -0.77 12.34
N GLN A 55 7.35 -1.79 13.11
CA GLN A 55 6.46 -2.55 13.97
C GLN A 55 5.99 -1.76 15.19
N ASP A 56 6.90 -1.03 15.86
CA ASP A 56 6.54 -0.18 17.02
C ASP A 56 5.42 0.83 16.66
N VAL A 57 5.48 1.39 15.44
CA VAL A 57 4.49 2.37 14.94
C VAL A 57 3.32 1.74 14.17
N ASN A 58 3.18 0.42 14.15
CA ASN A 58 2.09 -0.30 13.46
C ASN A 58 1.98 0.04 11.95
N ALA A 59 3.11 0.14 11.25
CA ALA A 59 3.15 0.53 9.83
C ALA A 59 2.32 -0.39 8.91
N LEU A 60 2.41 -1.71 9.09
CA LEU A 60 1.61 -2.65 8.31
C LEU A 60 0.11 -2.48 8.59
N PHE A 61 -0.27 -2.34 9.85
CA PHE A 61 -1.68 -2.19 10.22
C PHE A 61 -2.27 -0.89 9.68
N TYR A 62 -1.51 0.21 9.71
CA TYR A 62 -1.85 1.44 9.02
C TYR A 62 -2.13 1.16 7.53
N LEU A 63 -1.19 0.53 6.82
CA LEU A 63 -1.34 0.30 5.38
C LEU A 63 -2.55 -0.59 5.06
N VAL A 64 -2.72 -1.70 5.77
CA VAL A 64 -3.86 -2.62 5.59
C VAL A 64 -5.18 -1.94 5.92
N SER A 65 -5.25 -1.19 7.02
CA SER A 65 -6.47 -0.49 7.43
C SER A 65 -6.88 0.57 6.41
N ASN A 66 -5.92 1.36 5.92
CA ASN A 66 -6.18 2.48 5.03
C ASN A 66 -6.38 2.02 3.57
N SER A 67 -5.75 0.93 3.13
CA SER A 67 -5.92 0.41 1.76
C SER A 67 -7.34 -0.08 1.44
N SER A 68 -8.16 -0.35 2.46
CA SER A 68 -9.59 -0.66 2.30
C SER A 68 -10.49 0.57 2.08
N SER A 69 -9.94 1.78 2.23
CA SER A 69 -10.67 3.04 2.09
C SER A 69 -10.83 3.44 0.62
N GLU A 70 -11.96 4.06 0.27
CA GLU A 70 -12.18 4.65 -1.06
C GLU A 70 -11.23 5.82 -1.38
N TYR A 71 -10.60 6.40 -0.35
CA TYR A 71 -9.66 7.50 -0.49
C TYR A 71 -8.20 7.05 -0.66
N PHE A 72 -7.93 5.74 -0.58
CA PHE A 72 -6.61 5.20 -0.82
C PHE A 72 -6.35 5.08 -2.33
N ASP A 73 -5.13 5.40 -2.77
CA ASP A 73 -4.78 5.29 -4.18
C ASP A 73 -4.70 3.81 -4.59
N ALA A 74 -5.66 3.38 -5.43
CA ALA A 74 -5.75 2.01 -5.89
C ALA A 74 -4.54 1.57 -6.75
N ASN A 75 -3.87 2.51 -7.44
CA ASN A 75 -2.66 2.21 -8.20
C ASN A 75 -1.49 1.94 -7.26
N ASP A 76 -1.39 2.70 -6.16
CA ASP A 76 -0.37 2.44 -5.14
C ASP A 76 -0.62 1.09 -4.44
N LEU A 77 -1.88 0.74 -4.14
CA LEU A 77 -2.18 -0.60 -3.61
C LEU A 77 -1.75 -1.70 -4.58
N ASP A 78 -2.07 -1.58 -5.87
CA ASP A 78 -1.68 -2.56 -6.87
C ASP A 78 -0.16 -2.64 -7.04
N LEU A 79 0.55 -1.51 -7.02
CA LEU A 79 2.02 -1.46 -7.01
C LEU A 79 2.60 -2.20 -5.81
N LEU A 80 2.06 -1.97 -4.62
CA LEU A 80 2.54 -2.59 -3.38
C LEU A 80 2.37 -4.10 -3.39
N ILE A 81 1.19 -4.59 -3.80
CA ILE A 81 0.90 -6.03 -3.83
C ILE A 81 1.69 -6.73 -4.95
N LYS A 82 1.76 -6.13 -6.15
CA LYS A 82 2.57 -6.69 -7.25
C LYS A 82 4.05 -6.69 -6.93
N GLY A 83 4.57 -5.61 -6.35
CA GLY A 83 5.98 -5.53 -5.97
C GLY A 83 6.36 -6.54 -4.90
N ALA A 84 5.48 -6.80 -3.92
CA ALA A 84 5.71 -7.85 -2.93
C ALA A 84 5.81 -9.25 -3.57
N PHE A 85 4.95 -9.53 -4.54
CA PHE A 85 5.01 -10.77 -5.32
C PHE A 85 6.30 -10.87 -6.13
N VAL A 86 6.67 -9.83 -6.88
CA VAL A 86 7.90 -9.80 -7.70
C VAL A 86 9.14 -9.95 -6.81
N PHE A 87 9.17 -9.25 -5.67
CA PHE A 87 10.24 -9.33 -4.69
C PHE A 87 10.39 -10.74 -4.14
N HIS A 88 9.28 -11.39 -3.75
CA HIS A 88 9.32 -12.77 -3.25
C HIS A 88 9.80 -13.77 -4.33
N GLN A 89 9.40 -13.58 -5.59
CA GLN A 89 9.89 -14.43 -6.69
C GLN A 89 11.41 -14.28 -6.91
N LYS A 90 11.95 -13.06 -6.77
CA LYS A 90 13.38 -12.78 -6.96
C LYS A 90 14.21 -13.20 -5.74
N PHE A 91 13.65 -13.11 -4.54
CA PHE A 91 14.32 -13.39 -3.26
C PHE A 91 13.45 -14.33 -2.39
N PRO A 92 13.28 -15.60 -2.80
CA PRO A 92 12.34 -16.53 -2.17
C PRO A 92 12.68 -16.85 -0.71
N ASP A 93 13.96 -16.80 -0.35
CA ASP A 93 14.51 -17.08 0.97
C ASP A 93 14.67 -15.84 1.86
N PHE A 94 14.17 -14.67 1.42
CA PHE A 94 14.30 -13.39 2.14
C PHE A 94 13.85 -13.48 3.61
N LEU A 95 12.70 -14.13 3.88
CA LEU A 95 12.13 -14.19 5.22
C LEU A 95 13.03 -14.94 6.22
N GLU A 96 13.80 -15.91 5.72
CA GLU A 96 14.67 -16.79 6.51
C GLU A 96 16.06 -16.22 6.78
N LYS A 97 16.41 -15.12 6.08
CA LYS A 97 17.72 -14.47 6.20
C LYS A 97 17.87 -13.68 7.51
N ASP A 98 19.12 -13.58 7.95
CA ASP A 98 19.52 -12.63 9.00
C ASP A 98 19.44 -11.17 8.53
N THR A 99 19.55 -10.24 9.49
CA THR A 99 19.42 -8.80 9.24
C THR A 99 20.43 -8.27 8.23
N GLU A 100 21.69 -8.71 8.28
CA GLU A 100 22.73 -8.23 7.36
C GLU A 100 22.42 -8.67 5.92
N SER A 101 22.02 -9.93 5.76
CA SER A 101 21.64 -10.50 4.47
C SER A 101 20.37 -9.85 3.93
N LYS A 102 19.37 -9.56 4.79
CA LYS A 102 18.17 -8.81 4.40
C LYS A 102 18.50 -7.41 3.88
N ASN A 103 19.42 -6.68 4.53
CA ASN A 103 19.87 -5.38 4.06
C ASN A 103 20.53 -5.48 2.67
N LYS A 104 21.43 -6.44 2.47
CA LYS A 104 22.08 -6.68 1.16
C LYS A 104 21.08 -7.04 0.06
N ILE A 105 20.04 -7.81 0.39
CA ILE A 105 18.96 -8.12 -0.56
C ILE A 105 18.23 -6.83 -0.97
N LEU A 106 17.88 -5.97 -0.01
CA LEU A 106 17.23 -4.69 -0.30
C LEU A 106 18.12 -3.77 -1.15
N GLU A 107 19.43 -3.71 -0.87
CA GLU A 107 20.39 -2.99 -1.72
C GLU A 107 20.41 -3.55 -3.14
N SER A 108 20.44 -4.88 -3.32
CA SER A 108 20.40 -5.48 -4.66
C SER A 108 19.05 -5.26 -5.37
N ALA A 109 17.97 -5.09 -4.61
CA ALA A 109 16.65 -4.84 -5.15
C ALA A 109 16.52 -3.42 -5.72
N THR A 110 17.33 -2.45 -5.29
CA THR A 110 17.31 -1.10 -5.87
C THR A 110 17.98 -1.02 -7.24
N GLU A 111 18.71 -2.05 -7.67
CA GLU A 111 19.29 -2.14 -9.02
C GLU A 111 18.22 -2.43 -10.10
N ASP A 112 17.00 -2.74 -9.70
CA ASP A 112 15.86 -3.06 -10.55
C ASP A 112 14.84 -1.92 -10.47
N ASP A 113 14.60 -1.23 -11.59
CA ASP A 113 13.74 -0.03 -11.65
C ASP A 113 12.34 -0.23 -11.05
N ASP A 114 11.77 -1.43 -11.12
CA ASP A 114 10.43 -1.70 -10.61
C ASP A 114 10.45 -1.96 -9.11
N LEU A 115 11.46 -2.69 -8.61
CA LEU A 115 11.66 -2.89 -7.19
C LEU A 115 12.14 -1.63 -6.48
N GLU A 116 12.94 -0.78 -7.11
CA GLU A 116 13.34 0.53 -6.59
C GLU A 116 12.10 1.40 -6.34
N LYS A 117 11.21 1.51 -7.34
CA LYS A 117 9.93 2.24 -7.20
C LYS A 117 9.06 1.66 -6.10
N TRP A 118 8.99 0.33 -6.02
CA TRP A 118 8.22 -0.36 -4.98
C TRP A 118 8.78 -0.09 -3.56
N LEU A 119 10.10 -0.18 -3.38
CA LEU A 119 10.77 0.14 -2.11
C LEU A 119 10.56 1.60 -1.73
N SER A 120 10.68 2.52 -2.68
CA SER A 120 10.40 3.95 -2.47
C SER A 120 8.97 4.17 -1.97
N ARG A 121 7.99 3.49 -2.58
CA ARG A 121 6.60 3.57 -2.14
C ARG A 121 6.37 2.93 -0.76
N LEU A 122 7.07 1.85 -0.43
CA LEU A 122 7.02 1.26 0.92
C LEU A 122 7.60 2.21 1.97
N ILE A 123 8.72 2.88 1.68
CA ILE A 123 9.28 3.90 2.57
C ILE A 123 8.26 5.01 2.79
N TYR A 124 7.64 5.51 1.71
CA TYR A 124 6.60 6.55 1.79
C TYR A 124 5.49 6.17 2.79
N TYR A 125 4.86 5.00 2.62
CA TYR A 125 3.77 4.60 3.52
C TYR A 125 4.23 4.22 4.93
N THR A 126 5.47 3.79 5.11
CA THR A 126 6.02 3.49 6.44
C THR A 126 6.26 4.79 7.21
N ILE A 127 6.81 5.81 6.55
CA ILE A 127 6.96 7.16 7.11
C ILE A 127 5.58 7.79 7.36
N GLU A 128 4.65 7.65 6.42
CA GLU A 128 3.28 8.14 6.60
C GLU A 128 2.62 7.48 7.81
N ALA A 129 2.75 6.17 7.98
CA ALA A 129 2.26 5.48 9.16
C ALA A 129 2.93 5.98 10.45
N MET A 130 4.23 6.26 10.42
CA MET A 130 5.01 6.72 11.57
C MET A 130 4.60 8.12 12.03
N PHE A 131 4.20 9.02 11.12
CA PHE A 131 3.96 10.43 11.45
C PHE A 131 2.51 10.89 11.28
N SER A 132 1.63 10.03 10.75
CA SER A 132 0.19 10.30 10.71
C SER A 132 -0.41 10.34 12.12
N ASP A 133 -1.63 10.90 12.19
CA ASP A 133 -2.41 10.83 13.40
C ASP A 133 -2.73 9.36 13.78
N PRO A 134 -2.51 8.95 15.04
CA PRO A 134 -2.84 7.61 15.54
C PRO A 134 -4.23 7.09 15.17
N ILE A 135 -5.22 7.97 14.94
CA ILE A 135 -6.56 7.53 14.50
C ILE A 135 -6.50 6.72 13.20
N TYR A 136 -5.48 6.89 12.35
CA TYR A 136 -5.32 6.14 11.10
C TYR A 136 -4.72 4.74 11.30
N GLY A 137 -4.36 4.37 12.53
CA GLY A 137 -3.85 3.04 12.89
C GLY A 137 -2.33 2.91 12.90
N GLY A 138 -1.61 3.95 12.43
CA GLY A 138 -0.16 4.06 12.58
C GLY A 138 0.21 4.82 13.86
N ASN A 139 1.48 5.20 13.97
CA ASN A 139 2.03 6.09 15.00
C ASN A 139 1.51 5.74 16.41
N THR A 140 1.55 4.45 16.75
CA THR A 140 1.06 3.93 18.03
C THR A 140 1.62 4.73 19.20
N HIS A 141 0.78 5.15 20.14
CA HIS A 141 1.18 5.97 21.29
C HIS A 141 1.97 7.23 20.92
N GLU A 142 1.81 7.74 19.70
CA GLU A 142 2.49 8.94 19.22
C GLU A 142 4.02 8.78 19.23
N LEU A 143 4.52 7.54 19.09
CA LEU A 143 5.94 7.22 19.18
C LEU A 143 6.76 7.97 18.13
N GLY A 144 6.29 8.07 16.88
CA GLY A 144 6.99 8.82 15.85
C GLY A 144 7.10 10.31 16.19
N TRP A 145 6.02 10.88 16.73
CA TRP A 145 6.01 12.28 17.16
C TRP A 145 6.92 12.52 18.36
N THR A 146 6.84 11.65 19.37
CA THR A 146 7.63 11.77 20.61
C THR A 146 9.12 11.64 20.31
N SER A 147 9.51 10.68 19.47
CA SER A 147 10.90 10.46 19.06
C SER A 147 11.51 11.62 18.27
N THR A 148 10.68 12.45 17.62
CA THR A 148 11.14 13.58 16.81
C THR A 148 10.85 14.93 17.44
N LEU A 149 10.33 14.96 18.68
CA LEU A 149 9.84 16.17 19.35
C LEU A 149 8.84 16.94 18.49
N HIS A 150 8.07 16.23 17.66
CA HIS A 150 7.11 16.83 16.75
C HIS A 150 5.93 17.42 17.53
N THR A 151 5.62 18.68 17.26
CA THR A 151 4.40 19.31 17.78
C THR A 151 3.27 19.09 16.79
N THR A 152 2.22 18.43 17.23
CA THR A 152 1.07 18.07 16.40
C THR A 152 0.24 19.28 15.99
N GLY A 153 -0.43 19.16 14.85
CA GLY A 153 -1.43 20.14 14.42
C GLY A 153 -2.66 20.14 15.32
N ASN A 154 -3.10 21.31 15.77
CA ASN A 154 -4.33 21.50 16.54
C ASN A 154 -5.36 22.31 15.73
N PRO A 155 -6.62 21.86 15.62
CA PRO A 155 -7.17 20.64 16.21
C PRO A 155 -6.73 19.38 15.47
N ARG A 156 -6.67 18.26 16.21
CA ARG A 156 -6.48 16.93 15.63
C ARG A 156 -7.78 16.41 14.98
N PRO A 157 -7.68 15.55 13.97
CA PRO A 157 -8.85 14.92 13.37
C PRO A 157 -9.60 14.05 14.39
N MET A 158 -10.94 14.16 14.40
CA MET A 158 -11.82 13.35 15.28
C MET A 158 -12.43 12.15 14.57
N LYS A 159 -12.43 12.13 13.24
CA LYS A 159 -12.95 11.04 12.39
C LYS A 159 -11.89 10.70 11.36
N LYS A 160 -11.81 9.41 10.99
CA LYS A 160 -10.98 8.99 9.85
C LYS A 160 -11.60 9.48 8.55
N TYR A 161 -10.76 9.99 7.66
CA TYR A 161 -11.13 10.48 6.32
C TYR A 161 -12.09 11.67 6.38
N GLY A 162 -12.30 12.36 5.25
CA GLY A 162 -13.12 13.58 5.14
C GLY A 162 -14.63 13.39 5.36
N ARG A 163 -15.04 12.61 6.37
CA ARG A 163 -16.45 12.41 6.74
C ARG A 163 -17.01 13.72 7.26
N LYS A 164 -18.15 14.15 6.71
CA LYS A 164 -18.88 15.32 7.20
C LYS A 164 -19.14 15.19 8.70
N ILE A 165 -18.87 16.28 9.42
CA ILE A 165 -19.05 16.37 10.88
C ILE A 165 -20.52 16.44 11.19
#